data_AF-A0A1L7R9U2-F1
#
_entry.id   AF-A0A1L7R9U2-F1
#
_cell.length_a   1.000
_cell.length_b   1.000
_cell.length_c   1.000
_cell.angle_alpha   90.00
_cell.angle_beta   90.00
_cell.angle_gamma   90.00
#
_symmetry.space_group_name_H-M   'P 1'
#
loop_
_entity.id
_entity.type
_entity.pdbx_description
1 polymer ?
#
loop_
_entity_poly.entity_id
_entity_poly.type
_entity_poly.pdbx_seq_one_letter_code
_entity_poly.pdbx_strand_id
1 'polypeptide(L)'
;MATRKNSDRNVPAIASLLLAGSLALTLTACGSSDDAGADASTAASEAVAVETVAATENADTTATETEDADEAGAEDTETDAANDSNADSATAATPAPEGVMISAMSGRDLPEEVGDFTHTGTVGASEEYKLDEDAGTFDSIGVEFREGMDYAGAVENLNDTVPGGTGLCGTPSGSDHPLCYLQTADGTIVVTAYSTFITVDEAAAFCNELTVQLGTE
;
A
#
# COMPACT_ATOMS: atom_id res chain seq x y z
N MET A 1 -11.61 53.57 -21.07
CA MET A 1 -11.56 54.10 -19.69
C MET A 1 -12.06 52.97 -18.79
N ALA A 2 -11.32 52.41 -17.84
CA ALA A 2 -10.17 52.90 -17.08
C ALA A 2 -9.12 51.80 -16.87
N THR A 3 -7.86 52.16 -17.09
CA THR A 3 -6.66 51.52 -16.54
C THR A 3 -6.39 52.07 -15.15
N ARG A 4 -5.98 51.20 -14.20
CA ARG A 4 -5.28 51.47 -12.91
C ARG A 4 -5.38 50.19 -12.05
N LYS A 5 -4.40 49.72 -11.29
CA LYS A 5 -3.16 50.31 -10.79
C LYS A 5 -2.32 49.20 -10.12
N ASN A 6 -1.00 49.26 -10.27
CA ASN A 6 0.00 48.47 -9.54
C ASN A 6 -0.28 48.36 -8.03
N SER A 7 0.07 47.21 -7.46
CA SER A 7 0.59 47.13 -6.10
C SER A 7 1.79 46.20 -6.06
N ASP A 8 2.96 46.81 -6.28
CA ASP A 8 4.23 46.38 -5.70
C ASP A 8 4.10 46.34 -4.18
N ARG A 9 4.33 45.17 -3.56
CA ARG A 9 4.62 45.09 -2.12
C ARG A 9 5.70 44.05 -1.82
N ASN A 10 6.92 44.59 -1.75
CA ASN A 10 7.97 44.34 -0.76
C ASN A 10 8.36 42.89 -0.43
N VAL A 11 9.46 42.47 -1.03
CA VAL A 11 10.39 41.46 -0.52
C VAL A 11 11.17 42.06 0.67
N PRO A 12 11.09 41.50 1.89
CA PRO A 12 12.14 41.70 2.87
C PRO A 12 13.27 40.69 2.63
N ALA A 13 14.39 41.19 2.12
CA ALA A 13 15.68 40.51 2.20
C ALA A 13 16.07 40.38 3.68
N ILE A 14 16.11 39.16 4.21
CA ILE A 14 16.66 38.90 5.54
C ILE A 14 17.97 38.15 5.37
N ALA A 15 18.99 38.80 5.90
CA ALA A 15 20.39 38.49 5.81
C ALA A 15 20.77 37.20 6.55
N SER A 16 21.82 36.59 6.01
CA SER A 16 22.65 35.52 6.54
C SER A 16 22.85 35.53 8.06
N LEU A 17 22.61 34.38 8.70
CA LEU A 17 23.41 33.94 9.85
C LEU A 17 23.91 32.52 9.59
N LEU A 18 25.19 32.44 9.22
CA LEU A 18 26.01 31.24 9.30
C LEU A 18 26.21 30.90 10.78
N LEU A 19 25.65 29.77 11.24
CA LEU A 19 26.06 29.14 12.49
C LEU A 19 26.77 27.82 12.16
N ALA A 20 28.09 27.91 12.02
CA ALA A 20 28.98 26.76 11.98
C ALA A 20 29.09 26.19 13.40
N GLY A 21 28.32 25.14 13.69
CA GLY A 21 28.42 24.35 14.92
C GLY A 21 29.15 23.05 14.64
N SER A 22 30.47 23.03 14.83
CA SER A 22 31.28 21.81 14.75
C SER A 22 31.05 20.95 16.00
N LEU A 23 30.34 19.82 15.87
CA LEU A 23 30.35 18.79 16.90
C LEU A 23 31.65 18.00 16.83
N ALA A 24 32.57 18.30 17.74
CA ALA A 24 33.73 17.48 18.03
C ALA A 24 33.29 16.24 18.83
N LEU A 25 33.15 15.10 18.16
CA LEU A 25 33.06 13.79 18.79
C LEU A 25 34.44 13.43 19.36
N THR A 26 34.62 13.66 20.67
CA THR A 26 35.77 13.14 21.41
C THR A 26 35.51 11.66 21.71
N LEU A 27 36.14 10.77 20.93
CA LEU A 27 36.23 9.36 21.26
C LEU A 27 37.07 9.20 22.54
N THR A 28 36.39 9.05 23.67
CA THR A 28 37.03 8.58 24.90
C THR A 28 37.06 7.06 24.84
N ALA A 29 38.14 6.54 24.29
CA ALA A 29 38.54 5.15 24.51
C ALA A 29 38.97 5.02 25.97
N CYS A 30 38.07 4.52 26.82
CA CYS A 30 38.43 4.02 28.15
C CYS A 30 38.41 2.50 28.08
N GLY A 31 39.61 1.94 28.05
CA GLY A 31 39.82 0.51 28.10
C GLY A 31 39.91 -0.03 29.53
N SER A 32 39.86 -1.36 29.56
CA SER A 32 40.45 -2.26 30.55
C SER A 32 39.74 -2.47 31.90
N SER A 33 39.16 -3.66 31.97
CA SER A 33 39.54 -4.77 32.85
C SER A 33 38.80 -4.92 34.18
N ASP A 34 38.03 -6.02 34.19
CA ASP A 34 37.87 -7.03 35.25
C ASP A 34 37.55 -6.56 36.67
N ASP A 35 36.32 -6.82 37.12
CA ASP A 35 36.12 -7.48 38.41
C ASP A 35 34.81 -8.29 38.43
N ALA A 36 34.84 -9.35 39.22
CA ALA A 36 33.91 -10.45 39.27
C ALA A 36 32.64 -10.11 40.05
N GLY A 37 31.51 -10.60 39.58
CA GLY A 37 30.24 -10.52 40.29
C GLY A 37 29.25 -11.48 39.68
N ALA A 38 29.38 -12.76 40.04
CA ALA A 38 28.32 -13.73 39.82
C ALA A 38 27.11 -13.34 40.67
N ASP A 39 25.97 -13.12 40.02
CA ASP A 39 24.68 -13.39 40.65
C ASP A 39 23.74 -13.97 39.60
N ALA A 40 23.57 -15.29 39.69
CA ALA A 40 22.55 -16.03 38.99
C ALA A 40 21.24 -15.84 39.76
N SER A 41 20.32 -15.01 39.23
CA SER A 41 18.93 -15.09 39.67
C SER A 41 18.18 -16.07 38.78
N THR A 42 18.18 -17.32 39.22
CA THR A 42 17.27 -18.39 38.81
C THR A 42 15.97 -18.28 39.62
N ALA A 43 14.86 -18.62 38.97
CA ALA A 43 13.51 -18.86 39.49
C ALA A 43 12.67 -17.58 39.77
N ALA A 44 11.41 -17.49 39.33
CA ALA A 44 10.41 -18.54 39.41
C ALA A 44 9.62 -18.77 38.11
N SER A 45 9.49 -20.06 37.80
CA SER A 45 8.37 -20.62 37.04
C SER A 45 7.07 -20.34 37.79
N GLU A 46 6.08 -19.78 37.10
CA GLU A 46 4.69 -20.07 37.40
C GLU A 46 4.09 -20.74 36.17
N ALA A 47 4.03 -22.06 36.26
CA ALA A 47 3.14 -22.88 35.46
C ALA A 47 1.70 -22.58 35.93
N VAL A 48 0.86 -22.09 35.02
CA VAL A 48 -0.59 -22.22 35.18
C VAL A 48 -1.04 -23.25 34.16
N ALA A 49 -1.35 -24.43 34.69
CA ALA A 49 -2.00 -25.51 33.99
C ALA A 49 -3.53 -25.30 34.00
N VAL A 50 -4.20 -26.07 33.12
CA VAL A 50 -5.63 -26.42 33.06
C VAL A 50 -6.56 -25.25 32.63
N GLU A 51 -7.40 -25.34 31.59
CA GLU A 51 -8.32 -26.43 31.25
C GLU A 51 -8.43 -26.74 29.75
N THR A 52 -8.32 -28.03 29.46
CA THR A 52 -8.82 -28.68 28.27
C THR A 52 -10.31 -28.95 28.49
N VAL A 53 -11.20 -28.43 27.64
CA VAL A 53 -12.58 -28.93 27.55
C VAL A 53 -12.77 -29.50 26.15
N ALA A 54 -12.56 -30.81 26.05
CA ALA A 54 -13.15 -31.61 25.00
C ALA A 54 -14.61 -31.86 25.39
N ALA A 55 -15.55 -31.45 24.53
CA ALA A 55 -16.94 -31.86 24.62
C ALA A 55 -17.32 -32.65 23.37
N THR A 56 -17.43 -33.95 23.62
CA THR A 56 -18.03 -35.05 22.88
C THR A 56 -19.37 -34.74 22.18
N GLU A 57 -19.45 -35.28 20.96
CA GLU A 57 -20.58 -35.91 20.24
C GLU A 57 -22.01 -35.36 20.36
N ASN A 58 -22.58 -35.05 19.19
CA ASN A 58 -23.85 -35.64 18.78
C ASN A 58 -23.78 -36.03 17.31
N ALA A 59 -23.75 -37.34 17.06
CA ALA A 59 -24.30 -37.91 15.84
C ALA A 59 -25.83 -37.89 15.98
N ASP A 60 -26.55 -37.48 14.95
CA ASP A 60 -27.64 -38.31 14.46
C ASP A 60 -28.00 -37.97 13.01
N THR A 61 -28.38 -39.05 12.35
CA THR A 61 -28.81 -39.31 10.99
C THR A 61 -29.80 -38.29 10.40
N THR A 62 -29.87 -38.11 9.08
CA THR A 62 -30.78 -38.91 8.24
C THR A 62 -30.45 -38.69 6.76
N ALA A 63 -30.29 -39.80 6.06
CA ALA A 63 -30.23 -39.90 4.61
C ALA A 63 -31.60 -39.56 3.98
N THR A 64 -31.56 -38.86 2.86
CA THR A 64 -32.59 -39.07 1.81
C THR A 64 -31.87 -39.09 0.47
N GLU A 65 -31.65 -40.30 -0.02
CA GLU A 65 -31.52 -40.56 -1.45
C GLU A 65 -32.87 -40.25 -2.11
N THR A 66 -32.84 -39.51 -3.20
CA THR A 66 -33.80 -39.72 -4.29
C THR A 66 -33.02 -39.61 -5.59
N GLU A 67 -32.65 -40.78 -6.11
CA GLU A 67 -32.48 -40.98 -7.54
C GLU A 67 -33.83 -40.74 -8.21
N ASP A 68 -33.85 -39.94 -9.28
CA ASP A 68 -34.68 -40.25 -10.44
C ASP A 68 -34.02 -39.65 -11.69
N ALA A 69 -33.68 -40.56 -12.59
CA ALA A 69 -33.33 -40.31 -13.97
C ALA A 69 -34.61 -39.97 -14.76
N ASP A 70 -34.49 -39.14 -15.79
CA ASP A 70 -34.67 -39.59 -17.18
C ASP A 70 -34.65 -38.40 -18.18
N GLU A 71 -33.92 -38.66 -19.26
CA GLU A 71 -34.22 -38.37 -20.67
C GLU A 71 -34.33 -36.92 -21.19
N ALA A 72 -33.28 -36.58 -21.95
CA ALA A 72 -33.30 -36.23 -23.37
C ALA A 72 -34.42 -35.33 -23.92
N GLY A 73 -33.99 -34.18 -24.44
CA GLY A 73 -34.75 -33.39 -25.39
C GLY A 73 -33.85 -32.35 -26.06
N ALA A 74 -33.26 -32.71 -27.19
CA ALA A 74 -32.77 -31.74 -28.15
C ALA A 74 -33.97 -30.94 -28.71
N GLU A 75 -33.80 -29.64 -28.97
CA GLU A 75 -33.91 -29.00 -30.29
C GLU A 75 -33.96 -27.46 -30.12
N ASP A 76 -33.30 -26.81 -31.07
CA ASP A 76 -33.15 -25.36 -31.31
C ASP A 76 -34.37 -24.49 -31.05
N THR A 77 -34.16 -23.27 -30.57
CA THR A 77 -34.74 -22.06 -31.20
C THR A 77 -33.87 -20.84 -30.91
N GLU A 78 -33.39 -20.21 -31.99
CA GLU A 78 -32.78 -18.89 -32.01
C GLU A 78 -33.71 -17.78 -31.50
N THR A 79 -33.08 -16.65 -31.15
CA THR A 79 -33.64 -15.28 -31.09
C THR A 79 -34.27 -14.85 -29.77
N ASP A 80 -33.54 -14.06 -29.00
CA ASP A 80 -33.99 -12.67 -28.81
C ASP A 80 -32.80 -11.75 -28.52
N ALA A 81 -32.58 -10.83 -29.45
CA ALA A 81 -31.71 -9.69 -29.27
C ALA A 81 -32.51 -8.64 -28.50
N ALA A 82 -32.24 -8.48 -27.22
CA ALA A 82 -32.61 -7.27 -26.50
C ALA A 82 -31.70 -7.03 -25.30
N ASN A 83 -31.07 -5.86 -25.35
CA ASN A 83 -30.80 -5.03 -24.20
C ASN A 83 -29.62 -5.45 -23.30
N ASP A 84 -28.44 -4.91 -23.60
CA ASP A 84 -27.90 -4.01 -22.60
C ASP A 84 -27.20 -2.82 -23.22
N SER A 85 -27.43 -1.69 -22.59
CA SER A 85 -27.05 -0.38 -23.08
C SER A 85 -25.56 -0.17 -22.87
N ASN A 86 -24.89 0.43 -23.85
CA ASN A 86 -23.59 1.04 -23.66
C ASN A 86 -23.66 2.04 -22.49
N ALA A 87 -23.01 1.69 -21.38
CA ALA A 87 -22.55 2.61 -20.34
C ALA A 87 -21.34 1.97 -19.65
N ASP A 88 -20.18 2.17 -20.25
CA ASP A 88 -18.90 2.41 -19.58
C ASP A 88 -18.59 1.56 -18.34
N SER A 89 -18.29 0.27 -18.54
CA SER A 89 -17.46 -0.45 -17.57
C SER A 89 -16.02 -0.38 -18.08
N ALA A 90 -15.32 0.70 -17.71
CA ALA A 90 -13.87 0.62 -17.65
C ALA A 90 -13.54 -0.63 -16.85
N THR A 91 -12.97 -1.64 -17.53
CA THR A 91 -12.56 -2.86 -16.85
C THR A 91 -11.49 -2.45 -15.86
N ALA A 92 -11.79 -2.52 -14.56
CA ALA A 92 -10.84 -2.18 -13.51
C ALA A 92 -9.51 -2.89 -13.77
N ALA A 93 -8.39 -2.15 -13.69
CA ALA A 93 -7.08 -2.71 -13.95
C ALA A 93 -6.81 -3.89 -13.01
N THR A 94 -6.29 -4.97 -13.58
CA THR A 94 -5.85 -6.16 -12.84
C THR A 94 -4.36 -6.06 -12.51
N PRO A 95 -3.88 -6.79 -11.49
CA PRO A 95 -2.45 -6.87 -11.20
C PRO A 95 -1.63 -7.32 -12.40
N ALA A 96 -0.39 -6.82 -12.49
CA ALA A 96 0.53 -7.23 -13.53
C ALA A 96 0.95 -8.69 -13.34
N PRO A 97 1.30 -9.41 -14.44
CA PRO A 97 1.80 -10.78 -14.33
C PRO A 97 3.06 -10.87 -13.46
N GLU A 98 3.26 -12.00 -12.78
CA GLU A 98 4.46 -12.23 -11.98
C GLU A 98 5.75 -12.08 -12.80
N GLY A 99 6.74 -11.41 -12.22
CA GLY A 99 8.06 -11.19 -12.83
C GLY A 99 8.13 -9.99 -13.77
N VAL A 100 7.02 -9.32 -14.05
CA VAL A 100 6.98 -8.05 -14.79
C VAL A 100 7.29 -6.88 -13.85
N MET A 101 8.02 -5.88 -14.35
CA MET A 101 8.38 -4.68 -13.58
C MET A 101 7.85 -3.42 -14.26
N ILE A 102 7.59 -2.38 -13.47
CA ILE A 102 7.32 -1.04 -14.02
C ILE A 102 8.63 -0.54 -14.66
N SER A 103 8.52 0.10 -15.83
CA SER A 103 9.71 0.64 -16.47
C SER A 103 10.41 1.67 -15.59
N ALA A 104 11.74 1.82 -15.74
CA ALA A 104 12.56 2.70 -14.91
C ALA A 104 11.89 4.07 -14.65
N MET A 105 11.83 4.48 -13.37
CA MET A 105 11.10 5.66 -12.91
C MET A 105 11.97 6.89 -12.69
N SER A 106 13.29 6.71 -12.64
CA SER A 106 14.24 7.82 -12.49
C SER A 106 14.06 8.88 -13.59
N GLY A 107 13.74 10.11 -13.18
CA GLY A 107 13.49 11.24 -14.07
C GLY A 107 12.13 11.23 -14.79
N ARG A 108 11.18 10.38 -14.37
CA ARG A 108 9.80 10.40 -14.86
C ARG A 108 8.89 11.06 -13.85
N ASP A 109 7.89 11.77 -14.36
CA ASP A 109 6.79 12.30 -13.55
C ASP A 109 5.72 11.22 -13.34
N LEU A 110 5.06 11.25 -12.18
CA LEU A 110 3.88 10.44 -11.92
C LEU A 110 2.65 11.02 -12.65
N PRO A 111 1.64 10.21 -13.02
CA PRO A 111 0.46 10.69 -13.72
C PRO A 111 -0.37 11.67 -12.87
N GLU A 112 -1.02 12.65 -13.50
CA GLU A 112 -1.90 13.57 -12.74
C GLU A 112 -3.20 12.91 -12.24
N GLU A 113 -3.63 11.82 -12.88
CA GLU A 113 -4.84 11.07 -12.50
C GLU A 113 -4.53 9.56 -12.49
N VAL A 114 -5.02 8.85 -11.47
CA VAL A 114 -4.87 7.40 -11.31
C VAL A 114 -6.23 6.81 -10.93
N GLY A 115 -6.92 6.23 -11.92
CA GLY A 115 -8.31 5.84 -11.74
C GLY A 115 -9.16 7.07 -11.36
N ASP A 116 -9.88 6.97 -10.25
CA ASP A 116 -10.70 8.07 -9.70
C ASP A 116 -9.91 9.05 -8.83
N PHE A 117 -8.61 8.84 -8.62
CA PHE A 117 -7.78 9.70 -7.78
C PHE A 117 -7.08 10.77 -8.61
N THR A 118 -7.11 12.01 -8.12
CA THR A 118 -6.42 13.14 -8.73
C THR A 118 -5.24 13.56 -7.87
N HIS A 119 -4.13 13.92 -8.51
CA HIS A 119 -2.96 14.49 -7.86
C HIS A 119 -3.26 15.90 -7.32
N THR A 120 -3.06 16.12 -6.02
CA THR A 120 -3.45 17.36 -5.31
C THR A 120 -2.27 18.11 -4.68
N GLY A 121 -1.06 17.58 -4.77
CA GLY A 121 0.15 18.20 -4.23
C GLY A 121 1.12 17.21 -3.62
N THR A 122 2.04 17.66 -2.77
CA THR A 122 3.08 16.81 -2.18
C THR A 122 3.11 16.88 -0.67
N VAL A 123 3.40 15.75 -0.04
CA VAL A 123 3.68 15.63 1.40
C VAL A 123 5.06 14.99 1.57
N GLY A 124 6.06 15.82 1.91
CA GLY A 124 7.44 15.35 1.98
C GLY A 124 7.97 15.01 0.58
N ALA A 125 8.34 13.74 0.37
CA ALA A 125 8.78 13.22 -0.92
C ALA A 125 7.67 12.49 -1.70
N SER A 126 6.47 12.38 -1.12
CA SER A 126 5.34 11.68 -1.73
C SER A 126 4.43 12.65 -2.48
N GLU A 127 4.07 12.32 -3.71
CA GLU A 127 2.95 12.94 -4.45
C GLU A 127 1.62 12.44 -3.85
N GLU A 128 0.66 13.34 -3.63
CA GLU A 128 -0.58 13.10 -2.87
C GLU A 128 -1.78 13.01 -3.82
N TYR A 129 -2.49 11.89 -3.77
CA TYR A 129 -3.65 11.57 -4.60
C TYR A 129 -4.91 11.48 -3.77
N LYS A 130 -6.01 12.12 -4.22
CA LYS A 130 -7.30 12.16 -3.51
C LYS A 130 -8.47 11.84 -4.44
N LEU A 131 -9.52 11.24 -3.90
CA LEU A 131 -10.79 11.05 -4.59
C LEU A 131 -11.61 12.35 -4.69
N ASP A 132 -11.44 13.25 -3.71
CA ASP A 132 -12.08 14.56 -3.67
C ASP A 132 -11.00 15.59 -3.29
N GLU A 133 -10.81 16.61 -4.13
CA GLU A 133 -9.81 17.65 -3.91
C GLU A 133 -10.04 18.44 -2.61
N ASP A 134 -11.30 18.54 -2.17
CA ASP A 134 -11.69 19.19 -0.92
C ASP A 134 -11.53 18.26 0.30
N ALA A 135 -11.18 16.98 0.11
CA ALA A 135 -10.92 16.06 1.21
C ALA A 135 -9.66 16.43 2.00
N GLY A 136 -9.69 16.16 3.30
CA GLY A 136 -8.56 16.41 4.18
C GLY A 136 -7.33 15.61 3.76
N THR A 137 -6.12 16.07 4.13
CA THR A 137 -4.84 15.40 3.86
C THR A 137 -4.76 13.96 4.38
N PHE A 138 -5.65 13.56 5.29
CA PHE A 138 -5.67 12.19 5.79
C PHE A 138 -6.43 11.26 4.84
N ASP A 139 -7.35 11.76 4.02
CA ASP A 139 -8.13 10.96 3.06
C ASP A 139 -7.43 10.90 1.69
N SER A 140 -6.13 10.56 1.70
CA SER A 140 -5.30 10.55 0.51
C SER A 140 -4.32 9.37 0.45
N ILE A 141 -3.81 9.13 -0.75
CA ILE A 141 -2.75 8.18 -1.05
C ILE A 141 -1.47 8.95 -1.36
N GLY A 142 -0.40 8.64 -0.65
CA GLY A 142 0.94 9.11 -0.97
C GLY A 142 1.68 8.13 -1.87
N VAL A 143 2.27 8.62 -2.96
CA VAL A 143 3.08 7.83 -3.89
C VAL A 143 4.51 8.39 -3.89
N GLU A 144 5.48 7.55 -3.57
CA GLU A 144 6.90 7.92 -3.53
C GLU A 144 7.73 6.90 -4.31
N PHE A 145 8.55 7.36 -5.25
CA PHE A 145 9.57 6.52 -5.87
C PHE A 145 10.86 6.54 -5.06
N ARG A 146 11.38 5.35 -4.73
CA ARG A 146 12.66 5.16 -4.02
C ARG A 146 13.64 4.38 -4.89
N GLU A 147 14.58 5.11 -5.45
CA GLU A 147 15.66 4.55 -6.28
C GLU A 147 16.51 3.56 -5.46
N GLY A 148 16.75 2.37 -6.02
CA GLY A 148 17.59 1.34 -5.41
C GLY A 148 17.05 0.72 -4.11
N MET A 149 15.80 0.98 -3.74
CA MET A 149 15.14 0.29 -2.62
C MET A 149 15.03 -1.22 -2.91
N ASP A 150 15.34 -2.04 -1.90
CA ASP A 150 15.16 -3.48 -1.98
C ASP A 150 13.69 -3.86 -1.76
N TYR A 151 13.04 -4.31 -2.84
CA TYR A 151 11.65 -4.74 -2.82
C TYR A 151 11.42 -5.94 -1.89
N ALA A 152 12.32 -6.94 -1.93
CA ALA A 152 12.13 -8.19 -1.19
C ALA A 152 12.09 -7.93 0.32
N GLY A 153 13.06 -7.18 0.86
CA GLY A 153 13.05 -6.79 2.26
C GLY A 153 11.93 -5.81 2.64
N ALA A 154 11.42 -5.03 1.69
CA ALA A 154 10.30 -4.12 1.95
C ALA A 154 8.98 -4.88 2.19
N VAL A 155 8.67 -5.88 1.36
CA VAL A 155 7.41 -6.65 1.47
C VAL A 155 7.40 -7.62 2.65
N GLU A 156 8.55 -8.01 3.21
CA GLU A 156 8.64 -8.90 4.38
C GLU A 156 7.88 -8.38 5.61
N ASN A 157 7.69 -7.06 5.73
CA ASN A 157 6.99 -6.45 6.86
C ASN A 157 5.48 -6.29 6.64
N LEU A 158 4.97 -6.68 5.47
CA LEU A 158 3.54 -6.62 5.17
C LEU A 158 2.82 -7.88 5.66
N ASN A 159 1.63 -7.68 6.22
CA ASN A 159 0.69 -8.73 6.60
C ASN A 159 -0.52 -8.69 5.68
N ASP A 160 -1.20 -9.84 5.55
CA ASP A 160 -2.44 -9.99 4.79
C ASP A 160 -2.33 -9.45 3.35
N THR A 161 -1.24 -9.86 2.68
CA THR A 161 -0.88 -9.27 1.39
C THR A 161 -1.79 -9.69 0.26
N VAL A 162 -2.12 -8.75 -0.61
CA VAL A 162 -2.79 -8.97 -1.90
C VAL A 162 -1.90 -8.48 -3.05
N PRO A 163 -2.01 -9.08 -4.25
CA PRO A 163 -1.34 -8.56 -5.44
C PRO A 163 -1.86 -7.17 -5.81
N GLY A 164 -0.94 -6.25 -6.12
CA GLY A 164 -1.25 -4.90 -6.59
C GLY A 164 -0.15 -4.39 -7.50
N GLY A 165 -0.49 -3.94 -8.71
CA GLY A 165 0.47 -3.54 -9.73
C GLY A 165 1.49 -4.64 -10.03
N THR A 166 2.78 -4.30 -9.98
CA THR A 166 3.92 -5.24 -10.11
C THR A 166 4.43 -5.81 -8.78
N GLY A 167 3.69 -5.61 -7.69
CA GLY A 167 4.11 -6.05 -6.37
C GLY A 167 2.97 -6.41 -5.43
N LEU A 168 3.11 -6.02 -4.17
CA LEU A 168 2.24 -6.44 -3.08
C LEU A 168 1.75 -5.24 -2.27
N CYS A 169 0.48 -5.29 -1.92
CA CYS A 169 -0.19 -4.42 -0.96
C CYS A 169 -0.52 -5.20 0.29
N GLY A 170 -0.40 -4.56 1.46
CA GLY A 170 -0.79 -5.18 2.72
C GLY A 170 -0.80 -4.17 3.85
N THR A 171 -0.85 -4.68 5.08
CA THR A 171 -0.79 -3.84 6.28
C THR A 171 0.53 -4.07 7.02
N PRO A 172 1.38 -3.04 7.21
CA PRO A 172 2.68 -3.22 7.85
C PRO A 172 2.51 -3.45 9.36
N SER A 173 3.43 -4.22 9.96
CA SER A 173 3.39 -4.48 11.41
C SER A 173 3.48 -3.18 12.22
N GLY A 174 2.44 -2.89 13.01
CA GLY A 174 2.38 -1.70 13.88
C GLY A 174 1.68 -0.48 13.28
N SER A 175 1.01 -0.64 12.14
CA SER A 175 0.12 0.35 11.54
C SER A 175 -1.17 -0.32 11.10
N ASP A 176 -2.26 0.43 11.00
CA ASP A 176 -3.52 -0.02 10.41
C ASP A 176 -3.72 0.54 8.98
N HIS A 177 -2.72 1.27 8.48
CA HIS A 177 -2.75 1.93 7.18
C HIS A 177 -2.20 1.01 6.09
N PRO A 178 -2.93 0.82 4.97
CA PRO A 178 -2.41 0.08 3.83
C PRO A 178 -1.11 0.66 3.28
N LEU A 179 -0.23 -0.25 2.88
CA LEU A 179 1.05 0.05 2.27
C LEU A 179 1.28 -0.93 1.11
N CYS A 180 1.63 -0.40 -0.05
CA CYS A 180 2.02 -1.18 -1.21
C CYS A 180 3.44 -0.87 -1.64
N TYR A 181 4.10 -1.90 -2.15
CA TYR A 181 5.39 -1.80 -2.82
C TYR A 181 5.23 -2.33 -4.23
N LEU A 182 5.64 -1.53 -5.22
CA LEU A 182 5.62 -1.91 -6.64
C LEU A 182 7.05 -1.98 -7.16
N GLN A 183 7.38 -3.07 -7.84
CA GLN A 183 8.70 -3.24 -8.45
C GLN A 183 8.84 -2.36 -9.68
N THR A 184 9.93 -1.60 -9.74
CA THR A 184 10.39 -0.91 -10.95
C THR A 184 11.75 -1.45 -11.37
N ALA A 185 12.13 -1.21 -12.63
CA ALA A 185 13.43 -1.65 -13.15
C ALA A 185 14.65 -1.03 -12.41
N ASP A 186 14.44 0.08 -11.67
CA ASP A 186 15.48 0.88 -11.02
C ASP A 186 15.22 1.16 -9.52
N GLY A 187 14.21 0.54 -8.92
CA GLY A 187 13.86 0.75 -7.52
C GLY A 187 12.49 0.23 -7.14
N THR A 188 11.80 0.96 -6.26
CA THR A 188 10.47 0.59 -5.77
C THR A 188 9.60 1.84 -5.66
N ILE A 189 8.36 1.74 -6.12
CA ILE A 189 7.32 2.73 -5.78
C ILE A 189 6.66 2.28 -4.48
N VAL A 190 6.59 3.19 -3.51
CA VAL A 190 5.90 3.02 -2.24
C VAL A 190 4.59 3.77 -2.30
N VAL A 191 3.49 3.07 -2.08
CA VAL A 191 2.13 3.65 -2.07
C VAL A 191 1.58 3.51 -0.65
N THR A 192 1.35 4.64 0.02
CA THR A 192 0.86 4.69 1.41
C THR A 192 -0.53 5.28 1.45
N ALA A 193 -1.51 4.57 1.99
CA ALA A 193 -2.81 5.14 2.29
C ALA A 193 -2.76 5.84 3.66
N TYR A 194 -2.99 7.15 3.71
CA TYR A 194 -2.90 7.91 4.98
C TYR A 194 -4.14 7.80 5.87
N SER A 195 -5.19 7.14 5.39
CA SER A 195 -6.43 6.89 6.12
C SER A 195 -6.77 5.40 6.10
N THR A 196 -7.39 4.95 7.19
CA THR A 196 -7.95 3.60 7.31
C THR A 196 -9.28 3.44 6.57
N PHE A 197 -9.83 4.52 6.00
CA PHE A 197 -10.98 4.44 5.10
C PHE A 197 -10.61 3.84 3.75
N ILE A 198 -9.36 4.04 3.32
CA ILE A 198 -8.81 3.37 2.15
C ILE A 198 -8.39 1.97 2.61
N THR A 199 -8.97 0.96 2.00
CA THR A 199 -8.69 -0.45 2.27
C THR A 199 -7.46 -0.93 1.50
N VAL A 200 -6.94 -2.11 1.88
CA VAL A 200 -5.83 -2.76 1.15
C VAL A 200 -6.23 -3.06 -0.30
N ASP A 201 -7.48 -3.47 -0.55
CA ASP A 201 -7.99 -3.75 -1.89
C ASP A 201 -8.11 -2.47 -2.75
N GLU A 202 -8.56 -1.36 -2.16
CA GLU A 202 -8.61 -0.06 -2.86
C GLU A 202 -7.21 0.46 -3.18
N ALA A 203 -6.26 0.31 -2.26
CA ALA A 203 -4.86 0.64 -2.51
C ALA A 203 -4.26 -0.24 -3.62
N ALA A 204 -4.62 -1.53 -3.66
CA ALA A 204 -4.21 -2.44 -4.72
C ALA A 204 -4.82 -2.08 -6.08
N ALA A 205 -6.10 -1.68 -6.12
CA ALA A 205 -6.75 -1.19 -7.33
C ALA A 205 -6.06 0.08 -7.86
N PHE A 206 -5.74 1.03 -6.98
CA PHE A 206 -4.95 2.21 -7.33
C PHE A 206 -3.59 1.81 -7.93
N CYS A 207 -2.90 0.85 -7.32
CA CYS A 207 -1.61 0.36 -7.81
C CYS A 207 -1.70 -0.31 -9.19
N ASN A 208 -2.80 -1.01 -9.48
CA ASN A 208 -3.04 -1.62 -10.79
C ASN A 208 -3.17 -0.54 -11.86
N GLU A 209 -4.00 0.48 -11.62
CA GLU A 209 -4.18 1.62 -12.53
C GLU A 209 -2.86 2.38 -12.74
N LEU A 210 -2.13 2.65 -11.65
CA LEU A 210 -0.84 3.31 -11.71
C LEU A 210 0.15 2.51 -12.57
N THR A 211 0.19 1.20 -12.39
CA THR A 211 1.08 0.30 -13.15
C THR A 211 0.76 0.30 -14.64
N VAL A 212 -0.52 0.31 -15.01
CA VAL A 212 -0.95 0.38 -16.41
C VAL A 212 -0.47 1.69 -17.05
N GLN A 213 -0.62 2.81 -16.35
CA GLN A 213 -0.24 4.13 -16.87
C GLN A 213 1.28 4.32 -16.95
N LEU A 214 2.02 3.80 -15.97
CA LEU A 214 3.48 3.89 -15.96
C LEU A 214 4.14 2.96 -16.98
N GLY A 215 3.44 1.91 -17.40
CA GLY A 215 3.95 0.92 -18.34
C GLY A 215 4.92 -0.06 -17.68
N THR A 216 5.03 -1.23 -18.29
CA THR A 216 5.84 -2.35 -17.77
C THR A 216 6.81 -2.88 -18.81
N GLU A 217 7.88 -3.54 -18.34
CA GLU A 217 8.90 -4.22 -19.14
C GLU A 217 9.24 -5.63 -18.64
#